data_AF-A0ABD1QCY7-F1
#
_entry.id   AF-A0ABD1QCY7-F1
#
_cell.length_a   1.000
_cell.length_b   1.000
_cell.length_c   1.000
_cell.angle_alpha   90.00
_cell.angle_beta   90.00
_cell.angle_gamma   90.00
#
_symmetry.space_group_name_H-M   'P 1'
#
loop_
_entity.id
_entity.type
_entity.pdbx_description
1 polymer ?
#
loop_
_entity_poly.entity_id
_entity_poly.type
_entity_poly.pdbx_seq_one_letter_code
_entity_poly.pdbx_strand_id
1 'polypeptide(L)'
;MSSTESTDEDDAQDIEDLGIPHNLLERELLEDYFLPFINHEELPANASKIFKTNLYKFHPQFFGMDEPIPWKAIVFTPIPRKTKYSLVADRKTKTGFWKIKKGPKLVPYGLDMVAYKREFDFYEVNTLRGRFTGISMIEYRLTNRPGNNVNGRFVLVMTPQILLHNLSHCFIRIEIIALLIFDECRYAQLESNHPYAEIMKIFYKADMAKLPYLA
;
A
#
# COMPACT_ATOMS: atom_id res chain seq x y z
N MET A 1 -4.49 44.73 36.93
CA MET A 1 -4.32 43.30 37.27
C MET A 1 -5.53 42.60 36.65
N SER A 2 -5.51 41.98 35.45
CA SER A 2 -4.49 41.08 34.85
C SER A 2 -4.25 39.87 35.78
N SER A 3 -4.38 38.58 35.40
CA SER A 3 -4.80 37.86 34.16
C SER A 3 -5.09 36.37 34.57
N THR A 4 -5.69 35.41 33.83
CA THR A 4 -6.34 35.27 32.48
C THR A 4 -7.24 34.00 32.50
N GLU A 5 -7.90 33.64 31.39
CA GLU A 5 -8.53 32.32 31.16
C GLU A 5 -7.50 31.20 30.85
N SER A 6 -7.87 29.94 31.11
CA SER A 6 -7.51 28.69 30.41
C SER A 6 -8.37 27.58 31.05
N THR A 7 -9.36 26.94 30.42
CA THR A 7 -9.35 26.16 29.17
C THR A 7 -8.48 24.92 29.29
N ASP A 8 -9.06 23.84 29.84
CA ASP A 8 -8.49 22.49 29.83
C ASP A 8 -8.70 21.82 28.45
N GLU A 9 -8.05 22.37 27.43
CA GLU A 9 -7.75 21.67 26.17
C GLU A 9 -6.23 21.55 26.04
N ASP A 10 -5.77 20.51 25.33
CA ASP A 10 -4.36 20.14 25.10
C ASP A 10 -3.52 19.69 26.31
N ASP A 11 -3.47 18.36 26.50
CA ASP A 11 -2.28 17.68 27.03
C ASP A 11 -2.05 16.32 26.31
N ALA A 12 -2.39 16.27 25.02
CA ALA A 12 -1.95 15.23 24.10
C ALA A 12 -0.55 15.58 23.55
N GLN A 13 0.44 15.69 24.44
CA GLN A 13 1.78 16.15 24.09
C GLN A 13 2.39 15.35 22.93
N ASP A 14 2.82 16.09 21.91
CA ASP A 14 3.36 15.56 20.66
C ASP A 14 4.54 14.63 20.91
N ILE A 15 4.30 13.33 20.75
CA ILE A 15 5.38 12.37 20.51
C ILE A 15 5.87 12.65 19.09
N GLU A 16 7.02 13.31 18.94
CA GLU A 16 7.65 13.56 17.64
C GLU A 16 7.70 12.27 16.81
N ASP A 17 6.84 12.18 15.79
CA ASP A 17 6.64 10.97 14.99
C ASP A 17 7.80 10.80 14.01
N LEU A 18 8.95 10.37 14.53
CA LEU A 18 10.14 10.01 13.78
C LEU A 18 9.90 8.75 12.96
N GLY A 19 9.05 8.83 11.94
CA GLY A 19 9.37 8.16 10.68
C GLY A 19 8.23 7.62 9.81
N ILE A 20 7.10 7.14 10.34
CA ILE A 20 6.04 6.55 9.47
C ILE A 20 4.81 7.44 9.52
N PRO A 21 4.49 8.19 8.44
CA PRO A 21 3.32 9.05 8.37
C PRO A 21 2.07 8.40 8.96
N HIS A 22 1.40 9.10 9.89
CA HIS A 22 0.15 8.64 10.50
C HIS A 22 -0.84 8.12 9.45
N ASN A 23 -0.97 8.83 8.32
CA ASN A 23 -1.86 8.52 7.19
C ASN A 23 -1.14 8.00 5.92
N LEU A 24 -0.10 7.16 6.07
CA LEU A 24 0.57 6.51 4.93
C LEU A 24 -0.46 5.82 3.99
N LEU A 25 -0.52 6.25 2.74
CA LEU A 25 -1.46 5.75 1.73
C LEU A 25 -1.13 4.31 1.32
N GLU A 26 -2.13 3.55 0.82
CA GLU A 26 -1.91 2.20 0.30
C GLU A 26 -0.86 2.17 -0.84
N ARG A 27 -0.70 3.29 -1.55
CA ARG A 27 0.30 3.50 -2.61
C ARG A 27 1.72 3.73 -2.05
N GLU A 28 1.91 4.68 -1.15
CA GLU A 28 3.21 5.01 -0.53
C GLU A 28 3.84 3.78 0.16
N LEU A 29 3.02 2.96 0.83
CA LEU A 29 3.48 1.69 1.42
C LEU A 29 4.05 0.71 0.36
N LEU A 30 3.50 0.73 -0.86
CA LEU A 30 3.99 -0.09 -1.97
C LEU A 30 5.21 0.54 -2.65
N GLU A 31 5.20 1.85 -2.91
CA GLU A 31 6.25 2.58 -3.63
C GLU A 31 7.51 2.79 -2.82
N ASP A 32 7.39 3.26 -1.58
CA ASP A 32 8.54 3.74 -0.81
C ASP A 32 9.12 2.66 0.11
N TYR A 33 8.38 1.56 0.32
CA TYR A 33 8.78 0.49 1.25
C TYR A 33 8.80 -0.89 0.61
N PHE A 34 7.68 -1.35 0.03
CA PHE A 34 7.59 -2.74 -0.38
C PHE A 34 8.37 -3.04 -1.66
N LEU A 35 8.33 -2.16 -2.65
CA LEU A 35 9.09 -2.29 -3.90
C LEU A 35 10.61 -2.16 -3.68
N PRO A 36 11.13 -1.10 -3.03
CA PRO A 36 12.55 -0.99 -2.71
C PRO A 36 13.07 -2.21 -1.93
N PHE A 37 12.29 -2.69 -0.94
CA PHE A 37 12.66 -3.88 -0.18
C PHE A 37 12.83 -5.14 -1.02
N ILE A 38 11.95 -5.41 -2.00
CA ILE A 38 12.07 -6.60 -2.85
C ILE A 38 13.14 -6.45 -3.94
N ASN A 39 13.44 -5.21 -4.35
CA ASN A 39 14.48 -4.90 -5.33
C ASN A 39 15.89 -4.82 -4.70
N HIS A 40 15.99 -4.90 -3.37
CA HIS A 40 17.22 -4.70 -2.60
C HIS A 40 17.78 -3.26 -2.66
N GLU A 41 16.90 -2.28 -2.87
CA GLU A 41 17.20 -0.86 -2.81
C GLU A 41 17.23 -0.37 -1.34
N GLU A 42 17.76 0.83 -1.12
CA GLU A 42 17.73 1.47 0.21
C GLU A 42 16.30 1.88 0.57
N LEU A 43 15.94 1.71 1.84
CA LEU A 43 14.65 2.13 2.37
C LEU A 43 14.78 3.54 2.96
N PRO A 44 13.67 4.32 3.05
CA PRO A 44 13.68 5.61 3.72
C PRO A 44 14.30 5.55 5.13
N ALA A 45 14.86 6.66 5.59
CA ALA A 45 15.70 6.71 6.81
C ALA A 45 14.96 6.42 8.14
N ASN A 46 13.66 6.14 8.09
CA ASN A 46 12.79 5.79 9.23
C ASN A 46 12.97 4.34 9.74
N ALA A 47 14.20 3.83 9.69
CA ALA A 47 14.52 2.42 9.90
C ALA A 47 14.10 1.86 11.27
N SER A 48 13.97 2.69 12.31
CA SER A 48 13.56 2.28 13.67
C SER A 48 12.16 1.66 13.74
N LYS A 49 11.30 1.89 12.74
CA LYS A 49 9.94 1.34 12.67
C LYS A 49 9.80 0.22 11.61
N ILE A 50 10.91 -0.24 11.03
CA ILE A 50 10.97 -1.24 9.96
C ILE A 50 11.69 -2.51 10.43
N PHE A 51 10.96 -3.63 10.45
CA PHE A 51 11.48 -4.91 10.95
C PHE A 51 11.56 -5.96 9.84
N LYS A 52 12.67 -6.71 9.77
CA LYS A 52 12.90 -7.80 8.82
C LYS A 52 12.97 -9.14 9.58
N THR A 53 11.81 -9.75 9.85
CA THR A 53 11.70 -10.93 10.75
C THR A 53 10.50 -11.81 10.41
N ASN A 54 10.52 -13.07 10.87
CA ASN A 54 9.38 -13.98 10.70
C ASN A 54 8.33 -13.77 11.80
N LEU A 55 7.39 -12.87 11.52
CA LEU A 55 6.26 -12.49 12.36
C LEU A 55 5.45 -13.69 12.92
N TYR A 56 5.45 -14.84 12.24
CA TYR A 56 4.70 -16.04 12.68
C TYR A 56 5.42 -16.88 13.74
N LYS A 57 6.69 -16.60 14.07
CA LYS A 57 7.44 -17.32 15.11
C LYS A 57 7.22 -16.76 16.52
N PHE A 58 6.66 -15.56 16.65
CA PHE A 58 6.73 -14.73 17.86
C PHE A 58 5.36 -14.22 18.31
N HIS A 59 5.28 -13.67 19.52
CA HIS A 59 4.14 -12.83 19.94
C HIS A 59 4.25 -11.48 19.22
N PRO A 60 3.15 -10.92 18.68
CA PRO A 60 3.25 -9.77 17.79
C PRO A 60 3.59 -8.44 18.46
N GLN A 61 3.50 -8.34 19.78
CA GLN A 61 4.00 -7.16 20.49
C GLN A 61 5.53 -7.08 20.57
N PHE A 62 6.25 -8.18 20.33
CA PHE A 62 7.70 -8.26 20.52
C PHE A 62 8.47 -8.66 19.25
N PHE A 63 7.88 -9.49 18.38
CA PHE A 63 8.54 -10.07 17.19
C PHE A 63 9.92 -10.73 17.41
N GLY A 64 10.24 -11.11 18.64
CA GLY A 64 11.52 -11.71 19.03
C GLY A 64 12.56 -10.71 19.56
N MET A 65 12.17 -9.46 19.80
CA MET A 65 12.92 -8.46 20.57
C MET A 65 12.58 -8.55 22.06
N ASP A 66 13.46 -8.03 22.91
CA ASP A 66 13.24 -7.94 24.36
C ASP A 66 12.27 -6.79 24.73
N GLU A 67 12.28 -5.71 23.94
CA GLU A 67 11.37 -4.57 24.10
C GLU A 67 10.12 -4.68 23.22
N PRO A 68 8.98 -4.10 23.64
CA PRO A 68 7.77 -4.05 22.82
C PRO A 68 7.93 -3.12 21.62
N ILE A 69 7.33 -3.47 20.49
CA ILE A 69 7.33 -2.64 19.29
C ILE A 69 6.51 -1.35 19.46
N PRO A 70 6.79 -0.30 18.67
CA PRO A 70 5.93 0.88 18.57
C PRO A 70 4.49 0.52 18.14
N TRP A 71 3.53 1.40 18.46
CA TRP A 71 2.10 1.23 18.14
C TRP A 71 1.80 1.01 16.64
N LYS A 72 2.71 1.43 15.75
CA LYS A 72 2.69 1.20 14.30
C LYS A 72 4.09 0.84 13.81
N ALA A 73 4.20 -0.25 13.06
CA ALA A 73 5.45 -0.75 12.50
C ALA A 73 5.23 -1.41 11.13
N ILE A 74 6.24 -1.36 10.25
CA ILE A 74 6.28 -2.11 8.99
C ILE A 74 7.12 -3.37 9.21
N VAL A 75 6.58 -4.54 8.84
CA VAL A 75 7.23 -5.83 9.07
C VAL A 75 7.33 -6.63 7.78
N PHE A 76 8.55 -6.76 7.26
CA PHE A 76 8.85 -7.66 6.15
C PHE A 76 9.01 -9.09 6.68
N THR A 77 7.97 -9.89 6.49
CA THR A 77 7.91 -11.30 6.95
C THR A 77 7.82 -12.29 5.79
N PRO A 78 8.49 -13.45 5.84
CA PRO A 78 8.38 -14.47 4.81
C PRO A 78 6.93 -14.96 4.63
N ILE A 79 6.53 -15.19 3.38
CA ILE A 79 5.21 -15.77 3.07
C ILE A 79 5.12 -17.17 3.72
N PRO A 80 4.11 -17.44 4.57
CA PRO A 80 3.98 -18.73 5.22
C PRO A 80 3.71 -19.82 4.16
N ARG A 81 4.53 -20.89 4.18
CA ARG A 81 4.39 -22.05 3.29
C ARG A 81 3.05 -22.74 3.57
N LYS A 82 2.24 -22.97 2.54
CA LYS A 82 1.02 -23.79 2.64
C LYS A 82 1.41 -25.23 2.99
N THR A 83 1.19 -25.67 4.22
CA THR A 83 1.27 -27.10 4.56
C THR A 83 -0.04 -27.79 4.20
N LYS A 84 0.03 -29.07 3.80
CA LYS A 84 -1.10 -29.86 3.28
C LYS A 84 -2.28 -30.02 4.27
N TYR A 85 -2.08 -29.66 5.54
CA TYR A 85 -3.03 -29.80 6.65
C TYR A 85 -3.31 -28.46 7.37
N SER A 86 -2.82 -27.33 6.85
CA SER A 86 -3.19 -26.02 7.37
C SER A 86 -4.65 -25.73 7.01
N LEU A 87 -5.53 -25.67 8.00
CA LEU A 87 -6.81 -24.95 7.85
C LEU A 87 -6.48 -23.54 7.36
N VAL A 88 -7.16 -23.10 6.30
CA VAL A 88 -6.59 -22.19 5.29
C VAL A 88 -6.62 -20.71 5.70
N ALA A 89 -7.19 -20.38 6.86
CA ALA A 89 -7.43 -19.00 7.31
C ALA A 89 -6.43 -18.46 8.36
N ASP A 90 -6.04 -19.28 9.35
CA ASP A 90 -5.42 -18.78 10.59
C ASP A 90 -3.91 -19.02 10.65
N ARG A 91 -3.15 -17.96 10.98
CA ARG A 91 -1.68 -18.04 11.08
C ARG A 91 -1.26 -18.17 12.53
N LYS A 92 -1.00 -19.41 12.93
CA LYS A 92 -0.59 -19.74 14.30
C LYS A 92 0.81 -19.21 14.62
N THR A 93 0.96 -18.70 15.84
CA THR A 93 2.24 -18.41 16.49
C THR A 93 2.39 -19.37 17.70
N LYS A 94 3.43 -19.20 18.52
CA LYS A 94 3.55 -19.97 19.78
C LYS A 94 2.48 -19.62 20.81
N THR A 95 1.98 -18.38 20.80
CA THR A 95 1.15 -17.79 21.88
C THR A 95 -0.31 -17.55 21.46
N GLY A 96 -0.60 -17.59 20.16
CA GLY A 96 -1.92 -17.29 19.63
C GLY A 96 -2.02 -17.54 18.12
N PHE A 97 -2.94 -16.84 17.46
CA PHE A 97 -3.14 -16.95 16.02
C PHE A 97 -3.68 -15.64 15.43
N TRP A 98 -3.27 -15.36 14.19
CA TRP A 98 -3.84 -14.31 13.37
C TRP A 98 -5.06 -14.85 12.62
N LYS A 99 -6.22 -14.24 12.83
CA LYS A 99 -7.48 -14.56 12.16
C LYS A 99 -7.80 -13.51 11.11
N ILE A 100 -8.33 -13.90 9.95
CA ILE A 100 -8.76 -12.94 8.91
C ILE A 100 -9.95 -12.13 9.43
N LYS A 101 -9.81 -10.80 9.38
CA LYS A 101 -10.85 -9.80 9.63
C LYS A 101 -11.54 -9.37 8.33
N LYS A 102 -10.76 -9.10 7.28
CA LYS A 102 -11.26 -8.56 5.99
C LYS A 102 -10.36 -8.93 4.81
N GLY A 103 -10.96 -8.99 3.62
CA GLY A 103 -10.28 -9.23 2.35
C GLY A 103 -10.32 -10.70 1.88
N PRO A 104 -9.66 -11.04 0.76
CA PRO A 104 -8.75 -10.17 -0.01
C PRO A 104 -9.45 -9.00 -0.70
N LYS A 105 -8.88 -7.80 -0.58
CA LYS A 105 -9.19 -6.62 -1.40
C LYS A 105 -8.10 -6.50 -2.48
N LEU A 106 -8.49 -6.25 -3.72
CA LEU A 106 -7.56 -5.83 -4.78
C LEU A 106 -7.08 -4.40 -4.50
N VAL A 107 -5.77 -4.20 -4.53
CA VAL A 107 -5.12 -2.90 -4.52
C VAL A 107 -4.40 -2.78 -5.87
N PRO A 108 -4.98 -2.02 -6.82
CA PRO A 108 -4.33 -1.75 -8.10
C PRO A 108 -3.02 -0.99 -7.87
N TYR A 109 -1.98 -1.35 -8.64
CA TYR A 109 -0.71 -0.63 -8.65
C TYR A 109 -0.16 -0.56 -10.08
N GLY A 110 -0.09 0.64 -10.64
CA GLY A 110 0.25 0.83 -12.04
C GLY A 110 -0.68 0.01 -12.96
N LEU A 111 -0.11 -0.53 -14.04
CA LEU A 111 -0.85 -1.36 -15.01
C LEU A 111 -0.69 -2.87 -14.75
N ASP A 112 0.50 -3.32 -14.32
CA ASP A 112 0.84 -4.75 -14.30
C ASP A 112 0.87 -5.38 -12.91
N MET A 113 0.89 -4.58 -11.83
CA MET A 113 1.04 -5.10 -10.48
C MET A 113 -0.30 -5.04 -9.73
N VAL A 114 -0.81 -6.21 -9.37
CA VAL A 114 -1.93 -6.31 -8.44
C VAL A 114 -1.40 -6.71 -7.08
N ALA A 115 -1.59 -5.86 -6.08
CA ALA A 115 -1.41 -6.23 -4.70
C ALA A 115 -2.74 -6.72 -4.10
N TYR A 116 -2.69 -7.71 -3.20
CA TYR A 116 -3.81 -8.08 -2.35
C TYR A 116 -3.60 -7.52 -0.95
N LYS A 117 -4.58 -6.75 -0.46
CA LYS A 117 -4.71 -6.35 0.93
C LYS A 117 -5.58 -7.34 1.69
N ARG A 118 -5.15 -7.72 2.90
CA ARG A 118 -5.94 -8.47 3.89
C ARG A 118 -5.73 -7.89 5.27
N GLU A 119 -6.78 -7.85 6.07
CA GLU A 119 -6.73 -7.38 7.45
C GLU A 119 -6.88 -8.60 8.38
N PHE A 120 -6.10 -8.63 9.44
CA PHE A 120 -6.07 -9.69 10.44
C PHE A 120 -6.13 -9.10 11.84
N ASP A 121 -6.80 -9.81 12.76
CA ASP A 121 -6.78 -9.54 14.19
C ASP A 121 -5.99 -10.66 14.89
N PHE A 122 -5.18 -10.34 15.90
CA PHE A 122 -4.46 -11.34 16.69
C PHE A 122 -5.25 -11.75 17.94
N TYR A 123 -5.34 -13.07 18.13
CA TYR A 123 -6.01 -13.70 19.25
C TYR A 123 -5.04 -14.53 20.08
N GLU A 124 -4.96 -14.26 21.37
CA GLU A 124 -4.22 -15.08 22.33
C GLU A 124 -5.01 -16.31 22.77
N VAL A 125 -4.28 -17.35 23.19
CA VAL A 125 -4.78 -18.63 23.66
C VAL A 125 -5.45 -19.45 22.54
N ASN A 126 -4.89 -20.63 22.28
CA ASN A 126 -5.28 -21.54 21.18
C ASN A 126 -6.56 -22.35 21.53
N THR A 127 -7.63 -21.67 21.92
CA THR A 127 -8.98 -22.25 22.14
C THR A 127 -9.99 -21.64 21.18
N LEU A 128 -11.17 -22.26 21.05
CA LEU A 128 -12.27 -21.80 20.18
C LEU A 128 -12.84 -20.40 20.55
N ARG A 129 -12.36 -19.81 21.66
CA ARG A 129 -12.68 -18.45 22.13
C ARG A 129 -11.40 -17.70 22.54
N GLY A 130 -10.36 -17.76 21.71
CA GLY A 130 -9.15 -16.94 21.90
C GLY A 130 -9.50 -15.47 22.15
N ARG A 131 -8.72 -14.78 22.98
CA ARG A 131 -9.01 -13.40 23.38
C ARG A 131 -8.41 -12.44 22.36
N PHE A 132 -9.21 -11.53 21.80
CA PHE A 132 -8.70 -10.45 20.96
C PHE A 132 -7.77 -9.56 21.78
N THR A 133 -6.59 -9.29 21.25
CA THR A 133 -5.52 -8.54 21.96
C THR A 133 -5.53 -7.04 21.69
N GLY A 134 -6.39 -6.54 20.80
CA GLY A 134 -6.27 -5.20 20.23
C GLY A 134 -5.33 -5.12 19.03
N ILE A 135 -4.39 -6.07 18.90
CA ILE A 135 -3.36 -6.04 17.84
C ILE A 135 -3.96 -6.45 16.49
N SER A 136 -3.83 -5.56 15.51
CA SER A 136 -4.26 -5.76 14.11
C SER A 136 -3.05 -5.79 13.17
N MET A 137 -3.15 -6.49 12.05
CA MET A 137 -2.16 -6.50 10.96
C MET A 137 -2.85 -6.28 9.62
N ILE A 138 -2.28 -5.39 8.79
CA ILE A 138 -2.61 -5.29 7.38
C ILE A 138 -1.51 -5.99 6.58
N GLU A 139 -1.86 -7.07 5.90
CA GLU A 139 -0.97 -7.77 4.97
C GLU A 139 -1.18 -7.23 3.56
N TYR A 140 -0.07 -6.85 2.91
CA TYR A 140 0.00 -6.65 1.46
C TYR A 140 0.79 -7.79 0.81
N ARG A 141 0.34 -8.28 -0.34
CA ARG A 141 1.04 -9.30 -1.15
C ARG A 141 1.00 -8.95 -2.62
N LEU A 142 2.14 -8.98 -3.30
CA LEU A 142 2.16 -8.92 -4.76
C LEU A 142 1.66 -10.25 -5.35
N THR A 143 0.93 -10.15 -6.47
CA THR A 143 0.56 -11.29 -7.32
C THR A 143 1.64 -11.57 -8.36
N ASN A 144 2.05 -10.52 -9.07
CA ASN A 144 3.13 -10.53 -10.05
C ASN A 144 4.41 -10.04 -9.37
N ARG A 145 5.49 -10.80 -9.48
CA ARG A 145 6.83 -10.28 -9.20
C ARG A 145 7.27 -9.44 -10.40
N PRO A 146 7.77 -8.21 -10.22
CA PRO A 146 8.48 -7.54 -11.31
C PRO A 146 9.62 -8.45 -11.79
N GLY A 147 9.73 -8.64 -13.10
CA GLY A 147 10.71 -9.54 -13.74
C GLY A 147 10.18 -10.93 -14.16
N ASN A 148 9.05 -11.41 -13.62
CA ASN A 148 8.34 -12.52 -14.27
C ASN A 148 7.50 -11.94 -15.41
N ASN A 149 7.94 -12.16 -16.66
CA ASN A 149 7.27 -11.70 -17.88
C ASN A 149 5.88 -12.34 -18.07
N VAL A 150 4.89 -11.87 -17.31
CA VAL A 150 3.50 -11.90 -17.76
C VAL A 150 3.38 -10.78 -18.78
N ASN A 151 3.47 -11.11 -20.07
CA ASN A 151 3.16 -10.20 -21.18
C ASN A 151 1.63 -9.93 -21.23
N GLY A 152 1.06 -9.48 -20.12
CA GLY A 152 -0.31 -9.02 -20.01
C GLY A 152 -0.40 -7.63 -20.62
N ARG A 153 -0.68 -7.54 -21.92
CA ARG A 153 -1.12 -6.26 -22.50
C ARG A 153 -2.55 -6.02 -22.03
N PHE A 154 -2.69 -5.30 -20.93
CA PHE A 154 -3.99 -4.92 -20.39
C PHE A 154 -4.64 -3.84 -21.25
N VAL A 155 -5.87 -4.08 -21.70
CA VAL A 155 -6.70 -3.08 -22.37
C VAL A 155 -7.60 -2.45 -21.31
N LEU A 156 -7.40 -1.17 -21.02
CA LEU A 156 -8.24 -0.40 -20.11
C LEU A 156 -9.21 0.47 -20.91
N VAL A 157 -10.50 0.17 -20.81
CA VAL A 157 -11.57 1.02 -21.36
C VAL A 157 -12.16 1.82 -20.21
N MET A 158 -12.09 3.14 -20.29
CA MET A 158 -12.62 4.05 -19.28
C MET A 158 -13.03 5.39 -19.91
N THR A 159 -13.93 6.12 -19.28
CA THR A 159 -14.27 7.49 -19.72
C THR A 159 -13.07 8.43 -19.48
N PRO A 160 -12.92 9.50 -20.27
CA PRO A 160 -11.76 10.38 -20.11
C PRO A 160 -11.72 11.11 -18.77
N GLN A 161 -12.87 11.33 -18.12
CA GLN A 161 -12.91 11.86 -16.74
C GLN A 161 -12.25 10.90 -15.74
N ILE A 162 -12.46 9.59 -15.89
CA ILE A 162 -11.85 8.56 -15.03
C ILE A 162 -10.35 8.46 -15.32
N LEU A 163 -9.94 8.49 -16.59
CA LEU A 163 -8.52 8.48 -16.96
C LEU A 163 -7.79 9.72 -16.43
N LEU A 164 -8.36 10.91 -16.62
CA LEU A 164 -7.80 12.16 -16.10
C LEU A 164 -7.63 12.10 -14.58
N HIS A 165 -8.66 11.66 -13.83
CA HIS A 165 -8.55 11.50 -12.37
C HIS A 165 -7.42 10.54 -11.98
N ASN A 166 -7.30 9.39 -12.65
CA ASN A 166 -6.22 8.43 -12.39
C ASN A 166 -4.82 8.97 -12.71
N LEU A 167 -4.68 9.79 -13.75
CA LEU A 167 -3.42 10.45 -14.10
C LEU A 167 -3.08 11.58 -13.12
N SER A 168 -4.05 12.44 -12.76
CA SER A 168 -3.83 13.57 -11.85
C SER A 168 -3.49 13.17 -10.41
N HIS A 169 -3.97 12.01 -9.95
CA HIS A 169 -3.59 11.42 -8.66
C HIS A 169 -2.44 10.40 -8.75
N CYS A 170 -1.84 10.24 -9.95
CA CYS A 170 -0.76 9.29 -10.23
C CYS A 170 -1.10 7.83 -9.85
N PHE A 171 -2.39 7.44 -9.87
CA PHE A 171 -2.83 6.04 -9.77
C PHE A 171 -2.42 5.25 -11.03
N ILE A 172 -2.42 5.93 -12.19
CA ILE A 172 -1.80 5.49 -13.42
C ILE A 172 -0.80 6.59 -13.81
N ARG A 173 0.40 6.23 -14.23
CA ARG A 173 1.39 7.19 -14.77
C ARG A 173 1.32 7.17 -16.30
N ILE A 174 1.52 8.30 -16.96
CA ILE A 174 1.39 8.37 -18.44
C ILE A 174 2.45 7.49 -19.13
N GLU A 175 3.67 7.43 -18.57
CA GLU A 175 4.82 6.63 -19.03
C GLU A 175 4.60 5.11 -19.10
N ILE A 176 3.66 4.55 -18.32
CA ILE A 176 3.38 3.10 -18.35
C ILE A 176 2.34 2.73 -19.41
N ILE A 177 1.54 3.70 -19.90
CA ILE A 177 0.57 3.47 -20.97
C ILE A 177 1.34 3.33 -22.30
N ALA A 178 1.26 2.16 -22.95
CA ALA A 178 1.95 1.92 -24.22
C ALA A 178 1.19 2.50 -25.44
N LEU A 179 -0.14 2.57 -25.36
CA LEU A 179 -1.03 3.01 -26.44
C LEU A 179 -2.22 3.73 -25.83
N LEU A 180 -2.51 4.94 -26.32
CA LEU A 180 -3.66 5.75 -25.96
C LEU A 180 -4.51 5.99 -27.21
N ILE A 181 -5.81 5.64 -27.14
CA ILE A 181 -6.78 5.81 -28.22
C ILE A 181 -7.95 6.63 -27.68
N PHE A 182 -8.42 7.61 -28.44
CA PHE A 182 -9.61 8.40 -28.12
C PHE A 182 -10.70 8.17 -29.18
N ASP A 183 -11.89 7.75 -28.75
CA ASP A 183 -13.06 7.53 -29.62
C ASP A 183 -13.58 8.84 -30.24
N GLU A 184 -13.59 9.91 -29.45
CA GLU A 184 -14.07 11.25 -29.82
C GLU A 184 -12.92 12.28 -29.73
N CYS A 185 -11.82 11.99 -30.43
CA CYS A 185 -10.56 12.76 -30.38
C CYS A 185 -10.69 14.25 -30.72
N ARG A 186 -11.78 14.69 -31.38
CA ARG A 186 -12.09 16.11 -31.66
C ARG A 186 -12.18 16.97 -30.40
N TYR A 187 -12.46 16.39 -29.23
CA TYR A 187 -12.47 17.11 -27.95
C TYR A 187 -11.11 17.11 -27.23
N ALA A 188 -10.04 16.60 -27.86
CA ALA A 188 -8.67 16.62 -27.32
C ALA A 188 -7.90 17.92 -27.64
N GLN A 189 -8.60 18.97 -28.09
CA GLN A 189 -8.02 20.27 -28.43
C GLN A 189 -7.42 20.94 -27.20
N LEU A 190 -6.12 21.26 -27.25
CA LEU A 190 -5.31 21.73 -26.14
C LEU A 190 -5.85 22.99 -25.43
N GLU A 191 -6.62 23.82 -26.14
CA GLU A 191 -7.20 25.07 -25.63
C GLU A 191 -8.51 24.87 -24.85
N SER A 192 -9.09 23.67 -24.88
CA SER A 192 -10.32 23.36 -24.16
C SER A 192 -10.07 22.86 -22.72
N ASN A 193 -11.12 22.93 -21.89
CA ASN A 193 -11.18 22.32 -20.56
C ASN A 193 -11.80 20.91 -20.59
N HIS A 194 -11.91 20.29 -21.77
CA HIS A 194 -12.46 18.94 -21.87
C HIS A 194 -11.47 17.92 -21.30
N PRO A 195 -11.91 16.81 -20.64
CA PRO A 195 -10.98 15.88 -20.01
C PRO A 195 -9.93 15.27 -20.97
N TYR A 196 -10.27 15.06 -22.26
CA TYR A 196 -9.28 14.68 -23.27
C TYR A 196 -8.16 15.72 -23.45
N ALA A 197 -8.48 17.02 -23.43
CA ALA A 197 -7.48 18.08 -23.55
C ALA A 197 -6.56 18.18 -22.33
N GLU A 198 -7.09 17.98 -21.12
CA GLU A 198 -6.27 17.88 -19.91
C GLU A 198 -5.33 16.67 -19.94
N ILE A 199 -5.80 15.51 -20.42
CA ILE A 199 -4.93 14.34 -20.65
C ILE A 199 -3.82 14.68 -21.66
N MET A 200 -4.13 15.38 -22.75
CA MET A 200 -3.11 15.82 -23.70
C MET A 200 -2.13 16.85 -23.11
N LYS A 201 -2.57 17.73 -22.21
CA LYS A 201 -1.66 18.64 -21.47
C LYS A 201 -0.70 17.84 -20.57
N ILE A 202 -1.15 16.76 -19.95
CA ILE A 202 -0.28 15.84 -19.18
C ILE A 202 0.71 15.13 -20.12
N PHE A 203 0.22 14.60 -21.24
CA PHE A 203 1.03 13.90 -22.24
C PHE A 203 2.16 14.77 -22.81
N TYR A 204 1.87 16.01 -23.24
CA TYR A 204 2.88 16.90 -23.82
C TYR A 204 3.78 17.62 -22.80
N LYS A 205 3.40 17.65 -21.51
CA LYS A 205 4.28 18.15 -20.42
C LYS A 205 5.27 17.11 -19.91
N ALA A 206 5.06 15.84 -20.21
CA ALA A 206 5.95 14.76 -19.82
C ALA A 206 7.22 14.77 -20.70
N ASP A 207 8.23 15.52 -20.27
CA ASP A 207 9.58 15.52 -20.86
C ASP A 207 10.29 14.19 -20.53
N MET A 208 9.92 13.13 -21.25
CA MET A 208 10.27 11.75 -20.92
C MET A 208 10.67 10.91 -22.14
N ALA A 209 11.68 10.06 -21.95
CA ALA A 209 12.23 9.18 -22.99
C ALA A 209 11.27 8.07 -23.48
N LYS A 210 10.12 7.89 -22.81
CA LYS A 210 9.03 7.01 -23.24
C LYS A 210 7.68 7.69 -22.99
N LEU A 211 7.00 8.04 -24.07
CA LEU A 211 5.60 8.43 -24.08
C LEU A 211 4.77 7.30 -24.71
N PRO A 212 3.45 7.22 -24.40
CA PRO A 212 2.53 6.36 -25.14
C PRO A 212 2.57 6.66 -26.65
N TYR A 213 2.32 5.65 -27.46
CA TYR A 213 1.81 5.91 -28.80
C TYR A 213 0.39 6.48 -28.69
N LEU A 214 0.13 7.60 -29.35
CA LEU A 214 -1.21 8.15 -29.53
C LEU A 214 -1.74 7.69 -30.89
N ALA A 215 -2.96 7.17 -30.95
CA ALA A 215 -3.63 6.68 -32.16
C ALA A 215 -5.07 7.21 -32.28
#